data_AF-A0A937H3E0-F1
#
_entry.id   AF-A0A937H3E0-F1
#
_cell.length_a   1.000
_cell.length_b   1.000
_cell.length_c   1.000
_cell.angle_alpha   90.00
_cell.angle_beta   90.00
_cell.angle_gamma   90.00
#
_symmetry.space_group_name_H-M   'P 1'
#
loop_
_entity.id
_entity.type
_entity.pdbx_description
1 polymer ?
#
loop_
_entity_poly.entity_id
_entity_poly.type
_entity_poly.pdbx_seq_one_letter_code
_entity_poly.pdbx_strand_id
1 'polypeptide(L)'
;MNNFNWLDSFGNMSVFLKNDLRLIMRTKRARSATIMGALFVLYGFIFMGADEVYGDTGVFFGLLFSTGGFMMTFCGMVPSWDSKHYPLMMCQNITYLDYLKSKWYLGLIGTLLMTILASIIYSYFGLFYIVAVICSGLYNIGLNSFFTLWSGAFNRMAIDLDSYKNAFGDKKAFNSKTLILMIPQLIVPLVVYYFVSKSFDEFIAAYCVGILGLTGIFFRNIFFNIIVKTYKSQKYSALDAYKQTN
;
A
#
# COMPACT_ATOMS: atom_id res chain seq x y z
N MET A 1 6.79 3.48 -27.89
CA MET A 1 7.07 2.88 -26.56
C MET A 1 7.44 4.02 -25.62
N ASN A 2 6.69 4.25 -24.54
CA ASN A 2 7.04 5.30 -23.57
C ASN A 2 8.30 4.87 -22.79
N ASN A 3 9.46 5.31 -23.27
CA ASN A 3 10.75 5.13 -22.63
C ASN A 3 10.84 6.18 -21.53
N PHE A 4 10.30 5.87 -20.35
CA PHE A 4 10.25 6.74 -19.18
C PHE A 4 11.67 7.11 -18.66
N ASN A 5 12.46 7.83 -19.47
CA ASN A 5 13.89 8.06 -19.27
C ASN A 5 14.17 8.91 -18.01
N TRP A 6 13.16 9.65 -17.52
CA TRP A 6 13.21 10.39 -16.26
C TRP A 6 13.45 9.51 -15.01
N LEU A 7 13.28 8.20 -15.12
CA LEU A 7 13.41 7.23 -14.03
C LEU A 7 14.81 6.64 -13.98
N ASP A 8 15.65 6.87 -14.99
CA ASP A 8 17.02 6.33 -15.04
C ASP A 8 17.91 6.89 -13.91
N SER A 9 17.53 8.01 -13.31
CA SER A 9 18.16 8.56 -12.11
C SER A 9 18.08 7.64 -10.87
N PHE A 10 17.14 6.68 -10.85
CA PHE A 10 16.99 5.71 -9.76
C PHE A 10 17.90 4.47 -9.90
N GLY A 11 18.81 4.45 -10.89
CA GLY A 11 19.80 3.39 -11.06
C GLY A 11 19.17 2.01 -11.32
N ASN A 12 19.67 0.96 -10.67
CA ASN A 12 19.18 -0.42 -10.85
C ASN A 12 17.69 -0.61 -10.50
N MET A 13 17.14 0.26 -9.64
CA MET A 13 15.73 0.24 -9.25
C MET A 13 14.80 0.69 -10.38
N SER A 14 15.31 1.55 -11.29
CA SER A 14 14.53 2.16 -12.37
C SER A 14 13.91 1.12 -13.31
N VAL A 15 14.58 -0.02 -13.52
CA VAL A 15 14.12 -1.08 -14.40
C VAL A 15 12.80 -1.67 -13.90
N PHE A 16 12.70 -1.93 -12.59
CA PHE A 16 11.48 -2.44 -11.97
C PHE A 16 10.36 -1.40 -11.99
N LEU A 17 10.68 -0.16 -11.61
CA LEU A 17 9.70 0.92 -11.58
C LEU A 17 9.11 1.22 -12.97
N LYS A 18 9.95 1.19 -14.01
CA LYS A 18 9.51 1.29 -15.41
C LYS A 18 8.58 0.13 -15.81
N ASN A 19 8.90 -1.08 -15.40
CA ASN A 19 8.08 -2.25 -15.70
C ASN A 19 6.72 -2.18 -14.99
N ASP A 20 6.68 -1.75 -13.74
CA ASP A 20 5.43 -1.56 -13.01
C ASP A 20 4.53 -0.48 -13.63
N LEU A 21 5.11 0.66 -14.03
CA LEU A 21 4.34 1.70 -14.73
C LEU A 21 3.79 1.20 -16.07
N ARG A 22 4.58 0.42 -16.81
CA ARG A 22 4.11 -0.23 -18.05
C ARG A 22 2.99 -1.23 -17.76
N LEU A 23 3.07 -1.98 -16.67
CA LEU A 23 2.03 -2.93 -16.27
C LEU A 23 0.72 -2.20 -16.00
N ILE A 24 0.75 -1.12 -15.21
CA ILE A 24 -0.43 -0.28 -14.92
C ILE A 24 -1.04 0.28 -16.21
N MET A 25 -0.21 0.73 -17.15
CA MET A 25 -0.70 1.29 -18.42
C MET A 25 -1.18 0.24 -19.41
N ARG A 26 -0.57 -0.95 -19.48
CA ARG A 26 -0.85 -1.93 -20.55
C ARG A 26 -1.92 -2.94 -20.18
N THR A 27 -2.04 -3.30 -18.90
CA THR A 27 -2.93 -4.39 -18.47
C THR A 27 -4.20 -3.85 -17.83
N LYS A 28 -5.36 -4.28 -18.34
CA LYS A 28 -6.67 -3.88 -17.80
C LYS A 28 -6.82 -4.20 -16.30
N ARG A 29 -6.28 -5.34 -15.85
CA ARG A 29 -6.32 -5.79 -14.45
C ARG A 29 -5.56 -4.84 -13.50
N ALA A 30 -4.32 -4.51 -13.83
CA ALA A 30 -3.49 -3.58 -13.06
C ALA A 30 -4.07 -2.15 -13.06
N ARG A 31 -4.60 -1.72 -14.21
CA ARG A 31 -5.29 -0.44 -14.34
C ARG A 31 -6.55 -0.38 -13.48
N SER A 32 -7.37 -1.43 -13.49
CA SER A 32 -8.59 -1.50 -12.68
C SER A 32 -8.27 -1.48 -11.18
N ALA A 33 -7.25 -2.20 -10.73
CA ALA A 33 -6.80 -2.14 -9.33
C ALA A 33 -6.35 -0.72 -8.90
N THR A 34 -5.66 -0.01 -9.81
CA THR A 34 -5.23 1.38 -9.59
C THR A 34 -6.43 2.34 -9.54
N ILE A 35 -7.39 2.19 -10.47
CA ILE A 35 -8.62 2.99 -10.50
C ILE A 35 -9.46 2.74 -9.24
N MET A 36 -9.61 1.48 -8.83
CA MET A 36 -10.29 1.13 -7.57
C MET A 36 -9.58 1.78 -6.39
N GLY A 37 -8.24 1.71 -6.36
CA GLY A 37 -7.40 2.39 -5.37
C GLY A 37 -7.62 3.92 -5.33
N ALA A 38 -7.91 4.54 -6.46
CA ALA A 38 -8.24 5.96 -6.54
C ALA A 38 -9.68 6.26 -6.08
N LEU A 39 -10.64 5.36 -6.35
CA LEU A 39 -12.02 5.51 -5.85
C LEU A 39 -12.11 5.46 -4.32
N PHE A 40 -11.18 4.77 -3.65
CA PHE A 40 -11.08 4.80 -2.19
C PHE A 40 -10.88 6.20 -1.63
N VAL A 41 -10.43 7.19 -2.41
CA VAL A 41 -10.35 8.59 -1.94
C VAL A 41 -11.73 9.08 -1.47
N LEU A 42 -12.81 8.62 -2.09
CA LEU A 42 -14.18 8.97 -1.72
C LEU A 42 -14.69 8.25 -0.46
N TYR A 43 -13.94 7.29 0.08
CA TYR A 43 -14.37 6.47 1.21
C TYR A 43 -14.57 7.27 2.50
N GLY A 44 -13.81 8.35 2.69
CA GLY A 44 -13.96 9.25 3.83
C GLY A 44 -15.34 9.93 3.88
N PHE A 45 -16.00 10.17 2.75
CA PHE A 45 -17.34 10.74 2.72
C PHE A 45 -18.39 9.91 3.45
N ILE A 46 -18.26 8.58 3.43
CA ILE A 46 -19.20 7.68 4.09
C ILE A 46 -19.16 7.91 5.60
N PHE A 47 -17.96 8.05 6.17
CA PHE A 47 -17.78 8.26 7.60
C PHE A 47 -18.11 9.68 8.03
N MET A 48 -17.86 10.67 7.18
CA MET A 48 -18.30 12.04 7.42
C MET A 48 -19.83 12.16 7.45
N GLY A 49 -20.53 11.44 6.56
CA GLY A 49 -22.00 11.41 6.56
C GLY A 49 -22.59 10.61 7.73
N ALA A 50 -21.80 9.78 8.41
CA ALA A 50 -22.20 8.93 9.52
C ALA A 50 -21.51 9.33 10.84
N ASP A 51 -21.10 10.59 10.94
CA ASP A 51 -20.35 11.12 12.10
C ASP A 51 -21.11 10.90 13.42
N GLU A 52 -22.44 11.05 13.41
CA GLU A 52 -23.29 10.81 14.59
C GLU A 52 -23.22 9.37 15.14
N VAL A 53 -22.86 8.39 14.30
CA VAL A 53 -22.82 6.96 14.66
C VAL A 53 -21.41 6.52 15.04
N TYR A 54 -20.39 7.00 14.31
CA TYR A 54 -19.01 6.52 14.47
C TYR A 54 -18.10 7.49 15.24
N GLY A 55 -18.54 8.73 15.44
CA GLY A 55 -17.78 9.81 16.06
C GLY A 55 -16.48 10.14 15.32
N ASP A 56 -15.70 11.02 15.94
CA ASP A 56 -14.45 11.55 15.38
C ASP A 56 -13.42 10.45 15.01
N THR A 57 -13.33 9.37 15.80
CA THR A 57 -12.44 8.23 15.48
C THR A 57 -12.85 7.52 14.19
N GLY A 58 -14.16 7.44 13.90
CA GLY A 58 -14.67 6.87 12.65
C GLY A 58 -14.42 7.78 11.46
N VAL A 59 -14.54 9.10 11.64
CA VAL A 59 -14.19 10.07 10.61
C VAL A 59 -12.70 9.95 10.26
N PHE A 60 -11.82 9.91 11.27
CA PHE A 60 -10.39 9.71 11.07
C PHE A 60 -10.07 8.38 10.36
N PHE A 61 -10.79 7.30 10.69
CA PHE A 61 -10.69 6.03 9.97
C PHE A 61 -10.97 6.18 8.47
N GLY A 62 -12.07 6.86 8.12
CA GLY A 62 -12.43 7.12 6.72
C GLY A 62 -11.35 7.88 5.97
N LEU A 63 -10.74 8.90 6.60
CA LEU A 63 -9.66 9.69 6.02
C LEU A 63 -8.35 8.89 5.89
N LEU A 64 -8.08 7.99 6.83
CA LEU A 64 -6.95 7.08 6.76
C LEU A 64 -7.04 6.14 5.56
N PHE A 65 -8.22 5.61 5.30
CA PHE A 65 -8.48 4.76 4.14
C PHE A 65 -8.44 5.54 2.82
N SER A 66 -8.93 6.78 2.84
CA SER A 66 -8.93 7.66 1.67
C SER A 66 -7.54 7.84 1.06
N THR A 67 -6.52 7.96 1.91
CA THR A 67 -5.11 8.10 1.46
C THR A 67 -4.42 6.75 1.20
N GLY A 68 -4.90 5.66 1.82
CA GLY A 68 -4.30 4.32 1.77
C GLY A 68 -4.80 3.42 0.64
N GLY A 69 -5.83 3.83 -0.11
CA GLY A 69 -6.50 2.99 -1.12
C GLY A 69 -5.56 2.35 -2.15
N PHE A 70 -4.63 3.11 -2.71
CA PHE A 70 -3.64 2.60 -3.67
C PHE A 70 -2.70 1.55 -3.05
N MET A 71 -2.34 1.72 -1.77
CA MET A 71 -1.47 0.78 -1.06
C MET A 71 -2.18 -0.56 -0.86
N MET A 72 -3.45 -0.53 -0.43
CA MET A 72 -4.24 -1.74 -0.18
C MET A 72 -4.56 -2.51 -1.45
N THR A 73 -4.90 -1.83 -2.54
CA THR A 73 -5.27 -2.50 -3.79
C THR A 73 -4.04 -2.90 -4.58
N PHE A 74 -3.29 -1.95 -5.10
CA PHE A 74 -2.21 -2.23 -6.04
C PHE A 74 -0.96 -2.75 -5.34
N CYS A 75 -0.53 -2.08 -4.26
CA CYS A 75 0.72 -2.45 -3.57
C CYS A 75 0.62 -3.76 -2.79
N GLY A 76 -0.56 -4.09 -2.23
CA GLY A 76 -0.80 -5.38 -1.57
C GLY A 76 -0.69 -6.59 -2.51
N MET A 77 -0.82 -6.38 -3.82
CA MET A 77 -0.70 -7.42 -4.85
C MET A 77 0.63 -7.38 -5.61
N VAL A 78 1.59 -6.56 -5.18
CA VAL A 78 2.87 -6.35 -5.89
C VAL A 78 3.61 -7.64 -6.25
N PRO A 79 3.82 -8.59 -5.32
CA PRO A 79 4.56 -9.82 -5.65
C PRO A 79 3.79 -10.70 -6.64
N SER A 80 2.46 -10.66 -6.57
CA SER A 80 1.58 -11.41 -7.46
C SER A 80 1.58 -10.90 -8.90
N TRP A 81 1.74 -9.58 -9.11
CA TRP A 81 1.88 -8.99 -10.44
C TRP A 81 3.11 -9.49 -11.19
N ASP A 82 4.17 -9.79 -10.44
CA ASP A 82 5.46 -10.27 -10.95
C ASP A 82 5.54 -11.80 -11.05
N SER A 83 4.49 -12.53 -10.67
CA SER A 83 4.49 -14.00 -10.53
C SER A 83 4.99 -14.76 -11.76
N LYS A 84 4.55 -14.40 -12.98
CA LYS A 84 4.99 -15.05 -14.25
C LYS A 84 6.50 -14.94 -14.50
N HIS A 85 7.13 -13.85 -14.05
CA HIS A 85 8.55 -13.57 -14.30
C HIS A 85 9.41 -13.70 -13.03
N TYR A 86 8.78 -14.09 -11.91
CA TYR A 86 9.44 -14.26 -10.63
C TYR A 86 10.64 -15.23 -10.72
N PRO A 87 10.53 -16.44 -11.34
CA PRO A 87 11.67 -17.35 -11.44
C PRO A 87 12.89 -16.75 -12.16
N LEU A 88 12.66 -15.97 -13.22
CA LEU A 88 13.74 -15.31 -13.96
C LEU A 88 14.43 -14.24 -13.10
N MET A 89 13.64 -13.40 -12.42
CA MET A 89 14.16 -12.37 -11.51
C MET A 89 15.01 -12.97 -10.38
N MET A 90 14.63 -14.16 -9.91
CA MET A 90 15.33 -14.87 -8.83
C MET A 90 16.65 -15.52 -9.23
N CYS A 91 16.94 -15.60 -10.54
CA CYS A 91 18.19 -16.12 -11.11
C CYS A 91 19.15 -15.01 -11.57
N GLN A 92 18.68 -13.77 -11.66
CA GLN A 92 19.50 -12.62 -12.03
C GLN A 92 20.31 -12.10 -10.83
N ASN A 93 21.43 -11.44 -11.11
CA ASN A 93 22.29 -10.82 -10.09
C ASN A 93 21.70 -9.47 -9.60
N ILE A 94 20.47 -9.51 -9.10
CA ILE A 94 19.77 -8.33 -8.59
C ILE A 94 19.53 -8.53 -7.09
N THR A 95 19.83 -7.51 -6.29
CA THR A 95 19.58 -7.61 -4.85
C THR A 95 18.08 -7.49 -4.56
N TYR A 96 17.57 -8.33 -3.65
CA TYR A 96 16.19 -8.22 -3.15
C TYR A 96 15.87 -6.85 -2.56
N LEU A 97 16.89 -6.18 -2.03
CA LEU A 97 16.77 -4.86 -1.44
C LEU A 97 16.44 -3.81 -2.52
N ASP A 98 17.08 -3.87 -3.69
CA ASP A 98 16.76 -2.97 -4.81
C ASP A 98 15.37 -3.22 -5.38
N TYR A 99 14.95 -4.49 -5.46
CA TYR A 99 13.59 -4.85 -5.83
C TYR A 99 12.57 -4.27 -4.86
N LEU A 100 12.74 -4.51 -3.55
CA LEU A 100 11.82 -4.02 -2.52
C LEU A 100 11.78 -2.50 -2.42
N LYS A 101 12.92 -1.83 -2.58
CA LYS A 101 12.96 -0.37 -2.70
C LYS A 101 12.12 0.10 -3.88
N SER A 102 12.22 -0.55 -5.04
CA SER A 102 11.40 -0.19 -6.21
C SER A 102 9.92 -0.17 -5.90
N LYS A 103 9.46 -1.23 -5.24
CA LYS A 103 8.04 -1.40 -4.90
C LYS A 103 7.60 -0.41 -3.83
N TRP A 104 8.47 -0.13 -2.86
CA TRP A 104 8.21 0.88 -1.83
C TRP A 104 8.08 2.28 -2.44
N TYR A 105 8.97 2.68 -3.36
CA TYR A 105 8.87 3.98 -4.04
C TYR A 105 7.63 4.10 -4.91
N LEU A 106 7.22 3.01 -5.57
CA LEU A 106 5.95 2.98 -6.30
C LEU A 106 4.77 3.23 -5.36
N GLY A 107 4.77 2.55 -4.21
CA GLY A 107 3.77 2.76 -3.16
C GLY A 107 3.75 4.20 -2.67
N LEU A 108 4.93 4.75 -2.37
CA LEU A 108 5.11 6.13 -1.90
C LEU A 108 4.55 7.15 -2.89
N ILE A 109 4.91 7.05 -4.18
CA ILE A 109 4.42 7.96 -5.22
C ILE A 109 2.90 7.85 -5.35
N GLY A 110 2.37 6.63 -5.38
CA GLY A 110 0.93 6.41 -5.49
C GLY A 110 0.16 6.96 -4.30
N THR A 111 0.63 6.73 -3.07
CA THR A 111 0.00 7.28 -1.86
C THR A 111 0.12 8.80 -1.78
N LEU A 112 1.23 9.39 -2.23
CA LEU A 112 1.36 10.85 -2.30
C LEU A 112 0.34 11.46 -3.26
N LEU A 113 0.17 10.87 -4.46
CA LEU A 113 -0.83 11.31 -5.42
C LEU A 113 -2.25 11.20 -4.84
N MET A 114 -2.57 10.08 -4.17
CA MET A 114 -3.87 9.91 -3.52
C MET A 114 -4.08 10.88 -2.36
N THR A 115 -3.04 11.16 -1.58
CA THR A 115 -3.09 12.14 -0.48
C THR A 115 -3.33 13.55 -1.00
N ILE A 116 -2.65 13.96 -2.08
CA ILE A 116 -2.87 15.26 -2.72
C ILE A 116 -4.31 15.35 -3.24
N LEU A 117 -4.80 14.31 -3.93
CA LEU A 117 -6.16 14.26 -4.44
C LEU A 117 -7.19 14.34 -3.31
N ALA A 118 -6.99 13.56 -2.24
CA ALA A 118 -7.82 13.60 -1.04
C ALA A 118 -7.80 14.99 -0.40
N SER A 119 -6.64 15.60 -0.22
CA SER A 119 -6.52 16.94 0.38
C SER A 119 -7.31 17.99 -0.41
N ILE A 120 -7.31 17.93 -1.75
CA ILE A 120 -8.11 18.84 -2.59
C ILE A 120 -9.62 18.66 -2.31
N ILE A 121 -10.07 17.41 -2.23
CA ILE A 121 -11.48 17.07 -2.05
C ILE A 121 -11.97 17.45 -0.64
N TYR A 122 -11.21 17.08 0.40
CA TYR A 122 -11.59 17.30 1.80
C TYR A 122 -11.35 18.73 2.29
N SER A 123 -10.56 19.53 1.57
CA SER A 123 -10.33 20.95 1.89
C SER A 123 -11.63 21.76 1.99
N TYR A 124 -12.67 21.36 1.26
CA TYR A 124 -13.98 22.02 1.30
C TYR A 124 -14.69 21.94 2.66
N PHE A 125 -14.40 20.93 3.49
CA PHE A 125 -15.14 20.65 4.72
C PHE A 125 -14.52 21.28 5.97
N GLY A 126 -13.22 21.62 5.94
CA GLY A 126 -12.56 22.30 7.04
C GLY A 126 -11.08 21.98 7.18
N LEU A 127 -10.41 22.77 8.02
CA LEU A 127 -8.97 22.64 8.27
C LEU A 127 -8.59 21.32 8.94
N PHE A 128 -9.44 20.82 9.83
CA PHE A 128 -9.21 19.54 10.51
C PHE A 128 -9.04 18.40 9.51
N TYR A 129 -9.94 18.30 8.52
CA TYR A 129 -9.90 17.26 7.49
C TYR A 129 -8.60 17.29 6.67
N ILE A 130 -8.09 18.48 6.34
CA ILE A 130 -6.82 18.63 5.63
C ILE A 130 -5.67 18.07 6.47
N VAL A 131 -5.60 18.46 7.75
CA VAL A 131 -4.55 18.01 8.67
C VAL A 131 -4.63 16.50 8.87
N ALA A 132 -5.82 15.97 9.08
CA ALA A 132 -6.05 14.54 9.26
C ALA A 132 -5.68 13.72 8.01
N VAL A 133 -5.99 14.22 6.80
CA VAL A 133 -5.59 13.58 5.53
C VAL A 133 -4.07 13.58 5.36
N ILE A 134 -3.39 14.69 5.65
CA ILE A 134 -1.93 14.77 5.55
C ILE A 134 -1.27 13.80 6.55
N CYS A 135 -1.73 13.79 7.80
CA CYS A 135 -1.20 12.90 8.84
C CYS A 135 -1.47 11.42 8.51
N SER A 136 -2.65 11.12 7.98
CA SER A 136 -3.00 9.79 7.46
C SER A 136 -2.11 9.37 6.30
N GLY A 137 -1.85 10.26 5.35
CA GLY A 137 -0.93 10.02 4.24
C GLY A 137 0.48 9.72 4.72
N LEU A 138 0.98 10.45 5.72
CA LEU A 138 2.29 10.20 6.34
C LEU A 138 2.35 8.83 7.02
N TYR A 139 1.31 8.44 7.76
CA TYR A 139 1.20 7.10 8.33
C TYR A 139 1.20 6.02 7.24
N ASN A 140 0.47 6.26 6.15
CA ASN A 140 0.37 5.33 5.04
C ASN A 140 1.69 5.15 4.28
N ILE A 141 2.44 6.23 4.08
CA ILE A 141 3.78 6.20 3.48
C ILE A 141 4.79 5.53 4.42
N GLY A 142 4.69 5.80 5.71
CA GLY A 142 5.58 5.27 6.73
C GLY A 142 5.28 3.82 7.06
N LEU A 143 4.48 3.59 8.10
CA LEU A 143 4.28 2.27 8.67
C LEU A 143 3.48 1.34 7.77
N ASN A 144 2.38 1.82 7.17
CA ASN A 144 1.52 0.98 6.35
C ASN A 144 2.27 0.41 5.13
N SER A 145 3.08 1.22 4.44
CA SER A 145 3.85 0.76 3.29
C SER A 145 4.74 -0.44 3.61
N PHE A 146 5.40 -0.46 4.78
CA PHE A 146 6.22 -1.57 5.22
C PHE A 146 5.39 -2.80 5.59
N PHE A 147 4.26 -2.62 6.28
CA PHE A 147 3.34 -3.73 6.58
C PHE A 147 2.76 -4.35 5.30
N THR A 148 2.40 -3.52 4.31
CA THR A 148 1.88 -3.98 3.02
C THR A 148 2.94 -4.77 2.25
N LEU A 149 4.18 -4.27 2.19
CA LEU A 149 5.28 -5.01 1.57
C LEU A 149 5.59 -6.32 2.31
N TRP A 150 5.55 -6.30 3.64
CA TRP A 150 5.79 -7.50 4.44
C TRP A 150 4.66 -8.53 4.23
N SER A 151 3.41 -8.09 4.17
CA SER A 151 2.25 -8.90 3.82
C SER A 151 2.39 -9.49 2.42
N GLY A 152 2.88 -8.71 1.46
CA GLY A 152 3.20 -9.17 0.11
C GLY A 152 4.13 -10.39 0.09
N ALA A 153 5.09 -10.50 1.01
CA ALA A 153 6.01 -11.65 1.11
C ALA A 153 5.26 -12.98 1.31
N PHE A 154 4.08 -12.93 1.92
CA PHE A 154 3.24 -14.09 2.14
C PHE A 154 2.20 -14.28 1.04
N ASN A 155 1.99 -13.32 0.14
CA ASN A 155 1.01 -13.46 -0.92
C ASN A 155 1.49 -14.46 -2.00
N ARG A 156 0.86 -15.64 -2.02
CA ARG A 156 1.24 -16.79 -2.85
C ARG A 156 0.33 -16.97 -4.06
N MET A 157 -0.50 -15.98 -4.37
CA MET A 157 -1.38 -16.06 -5.53
C MET A 157 -0.67 -15.60 -6.79
N ALA A 158 -0.55 -16.50 -7.76
CA ALA A 158 -0.22 -16.12 -9.12
C ALA A 158 -1.42 -15.39 -9.74
N ILE A 159 -1.16 -14.22 -10.31
CA ILE A 159 -2.16 -13.46 -11.05
C ILE A 159 -1.97 -13.78 -12.52
N ASP A 160 -2.98 -14.40 -13.14
CA ASP A 160 -3.05 -14.41 -14.58
C ASP A 160 -3.52 -13.04 -15.08
N LEU A 161 -2.70 -12.43 -15.95
CA LEU A 161 -2.94 -11.11 -16.51
C LEU A 161 -3.90 -11.17 -17.71
N ASP A 162 -4.04 -12.35 -18.33
CA ASP A 162 -4.79 -12.58 -19.57
C ASP A 162 -6.21 -13.10 -19.30
N SER A 163 -6.42 -13.84 -18.21
CA SER A 163 -7.74 -14.32 -17.80
C SER A 163 -8.52 -13.27 -17.02
N TYR A 164 -9.72 -12.95 -17.51
CA TYR A 164 -10.72 -12.09 -16.87
C TYR A 164 -11.48 -12.79 -15.73
N LYS A 165 -11.26 -14.09 -15.50
CA LYS A 165 -11.99 -14.83 -14.46
C LYS A 165 -11.62 -14.29 -13.07
N ASN A 166 -12.67 -13.82 -12.37
CA ASN A 166 -12.70 -13.49 -10.94
C ASN A 166 -11.77 -12.34 -10.50
N ALA A 167 -12.20 -11.10 -10.80
CA ALA A 167 -11.57 -9.87 -10.30
C ALA A 167 -11.49 -9.79 -8.76
N PHE A 168 -12.35 -10.51 -8.02
CA PHE A 168 -12.37 -10.55 -6.55
C PHE A 168 -12.93 -11.86 -5.97
N GLY A 169 -13.24 -12.85 -6.83
CA GLY A 169 -14.17 -13.96 -6.52
C GLY A 169 -13.53 -15.34 -6.31
N ASP A 170 -12.20 -15.47 -6.36
CA ASP A 170 -11.58 -16.74 -6.02
C ASP A 170 -11.45 -16.85 -4.50
N LYS A 171 -12.21 -17.78 -3.90
CA LYS A 171 -12.17 -18.12 -2.46
C LYS A 171 -10.78 -18.54 -1.94
N LYS A 172 -9.77 -18.62 -2.82
CA LYS A 172 -8.36 -18.82 -2.51
C LYS A 172 -7.60 -17.50 -2.25
N ALA A 173 -8.26 -16.35 -2.36
CA ALA A 173 -7.66 -15.00 -2.31
C ALA A 173 -7.30 -14.47 -0.93
N PHE A 174 -7.76 -15.11 0.13
CA PHE A 174 -7.44 -14.72 1.50
C PHE A 174 -6.37 -15.63 2.07
N ASN A 175 -5.10 -15.24 1.91
CA ASN A 175 -4.05 -15.85 2.72
C ASN A 175 -4.24 -15.37 4.17
N SER A 176 -4.47 -16.29 5.10
CA SER A 176 -4.68 -15.96 6.51
C SER A 176 -3.54 -15.12 7.09
N LYS A 177 -2.30 -15.30 6.62
CA LYS A 177 -1.15 -14.51 7.07
C LYS A 177 -1.18 -13.07 6.54
N THR A 178 -1.70 -12.84 5.34
CA THR A 178 -1.84 -11.48 4.81
C THR A 178 -2.98 -10.74 5.52
N LEU A 179 -4.06 -11.45 5.88
CA LEU A 179 -5.15 -10.90 6.68
C LEU A 179 -4.67 -10.51 8.08
N ILE A 180 -3.89 -11.36 8.74
CA ILE A 180 -3.31 -11.05 10.06
C ILE A 180 -2.44 -9.79 10.01
N LEU A 181 -1.67 -9.60 8.93
CA LEU A 181 -0.82 -8.42 8.77
C LEU A 181 -1.58 -7.14 8.39
N MET A 182 -2.77 -7.27 7.81
CA MET A 182 -3.68 -6.13 7.58
C MET A 182 -4.31 -5.61 8.88
N ILE A 183 -4.46 -6.46 9.91
CA ILE A 183 -5.08 -6.05 11.18
C ILE A 183 -4.27 -4.94 11.89
N PRO A 184 -2.95 -5.09 12.13
CA PRO A 184 -2.14 -4.02 12.71
C PRO A 184 -2.18 -2.73 11.91
N GLN A 185 -2.19 -2.84 10.58
CA GLN A 185 -2.21 -1.70 9.68
C GLN A 185 -3.44 -0.80 9.92
N LEU A 186 -4.59 -1.40 10.26
CA LEU A 186 -5.85 -0.71 10.50
C LEU A 186 -6.05 -0.31 11.96
N ILE A 187 -5.72 -1.21 12.89
CA ILE A 187 -6.02 -1.02 14.32
C ILE A 187 -5.02 -0.07 14.99
N VAL A 188 -3.73 -0.16 14.68
CA VAL A 188 -2.70 0.68 15.32
C VAL A 188 -2.99 2.18 15.22
N PRO A 189 -3.29 2.76 14.05
CA PRO A 189 -3.52 4.20 13.95
C PRO A 189 -4.81 4.61 14.66
N LEU A 190 -5.85 3.76 14.63
CA LEU A 190 -7.12 4.02 15.32
C LEU A 190 -6.97 4.01 16.83
N VAL A 191 -6.26 3.02 17.37
CA VAL A 191 -6.03 2.90 18.81
C VAL A 191 -5.25 4.12 19.31
N VAL A 192 -4.20 4.51 18.59
CA VAL A 192 -3.44 5.71 18.93
C VAL A 192 -4.33 6.94 18.86
N TYR A 193 -5.09 7.10 17.79
CA TYR A 193 -6.00 8.23 17.64
C TYR A 193 -7.02 8.30 18.78
N TYR A 194 -7.71 7.20 19.06
CA TYR A 194 -8.74 7.12 20.11
C TYR A 194 -8.21 7.42 21.51
N PHE A 195 -7.03 6.91 21.88
CA PHE A 195 -6.45 7.18 23.20
C PHE A 195 -5.99 8.64 23.34
N VAL A 196 -5.44 9.22 22.28
CA VAL A 196 -4.97 10.60 22.29
C VAL A 196 -6.13 11.58 22.22
N SER A 197 -7.15 11.34 21.38
CA SER A 197 -8.33 12.21 21.27
C SER A 197 -9.15 12.22 22.55
N LYS A 198 -9.20 11.10 23.29
CA LYS A 198 -9.86 11.05 24.61
C LYS A 198 -9.11 11.87 25.68
N SER A 199 -7.79 11.98 25.57
CA SER A 199 -6.95 12.65 26.57
C SER A 199 -6.63 14.11 26.23
N PHE A 200 -6.68 14.45 24.94
CA PHE A 200 -6.31 15.75 24.37
C PHE A 200 -7.34 16.19 23.33
N ASP A 201 -6.90 16.79 22.22
CA ASP A 201 -7.71 17.34 21.14
C ASP A 201 -7.55 16.51 19.86
N GLU A 202 -8.53 16.60 18.95
CA GLU A 202 -8.60 15.85 17.70
C GLU A 202 -7.38 16.15 16.80
N PHE A 203 -6.95 17.40 16.76
CA PHE A 203 -5.75 17.82 16.03
C PHE A 203 -4.49 17.14 16.57
N ILE A 204 -4.34 17.08 17.90
CA ILE A 204 -3.17 16.47 18.55
C ILE A 204 -3.15 14.97 18.25
N ALA A 205 -4.31 14.32 18.28
CA ALA A 205 -4.45 12.92 17.90
C ALA A 205 -3.99 12.66 16.45
N ALA A 206 -4.42 13.49 15.51
CA ALA A 206 -3.98 13.41 14.11
C ALA A 206 -2.46 13.58 13.98
N TYR A 207 -1.88 14.59 14.65
CA TYR A 207 -0.43 14.81 14.63
C TYR A 207 0.36 13.63 15.22
N CYS A 208 -0.12 13.03 16.30
CA CYS A 208 0.51 11.83 16.88
C CYS A 208 0.57 10.68 15.86
N VAL A 209 -0.49 10.44 15.09
CA VAL A 209 -0.51 9.41 14.04
C VAL A 209 0.45 9.78 12.90
N GLY A 210 0.51 11.04 12.50
CA GLY A 210 1.48 11.52 11.51
C GLY A 210 2.94 11.34 11.96
N ILE A 211 3.23 11.64 13.23
CA ILE A 211 4.55 11.43 13.84
C ILE A 211 4.91 9.94 13.85
N LEU A 212 3.97 9.05 14.20
CA LEU A 212 4.19 7.61 14.11
C LEU A 212 4.56 7.19 12.67
N GLY A 213 3.88 7.74 11.66
CA GLY A 213 4.25 7.56 10.26
C GLY A 213 5.70 7.95 9.96
N LEU A 214 6.10 9.15 10.39
CA LEU A 214 7.47 9.66 10.24
C LEU A 214 8.51 8.77 10.93
N THR A 215 8.22 8.29 12.14
CA THR A 215 9.12 7.34 12.83
C THR A 215 9.28 6.04 12.03
N GLY A 216 8.22 5.56 11.38
CA GLY A 216 8.29 4.40 10.47
C GLY A 216 9.28 4.62 9.33
N ILE A 217 9.27 5.82 8.72
CA ILE A 217 10.22 6.19 7.65
C ILE A 217 11.65 6.27 8.19
N PHE A 218 11.84 6.81 9.39
CA PHE A 218 13.15 6.89 10.03
C PHE A 218 13.78 5.50 10.24
N PHE A 219 12.96 4.53 10.67
CA PHE A 219 13.39 3.15 10.86
C PHE A 219 13.35 2.27 9.59
N ARG A 220 13.23 2.88 8.39
CA ARG A 220 13.12 2.15 7.11
C ARG A 220 14.17 1.04 6.93
N ASN A 221 15.42 1.28 7.35
CA ASN A 221 16.51 0.33 7.16
C ASN A 221 16.27 -0.97 7.96
N ILE A 222 15.71 -0.85 9.17
CA ILE A 222 15.37 -1.99 10.03
C ILE A 222 14.22 -2.78 9.39
N PHE A 223 13.17 -2.08 8.96
CA PHE A 223 12.03 -2.71 8.27
C PHE A 223 12.47 -3.44 6.99
N PHE A 224 13.28 -2.80 6.14
CA PHE A 224 13.78 -3.45 4.93
C PHE A 224 14.61 -4.70 5.23
N ASN A 225 15.45 -4.70 6.27
CA ASN A 225 16.21 -5.89 6.64
C ASN A 225 15.30 -7.05 7.07
N ILE A 226 14.26 -6.79 7.86
CA ILE A 226 13.26 -7.79 8.28
C ILE A 226 12.50 -8.34 7.06
N ILE A 227 12.05 -7.44 6.18
CA ILE A 227 11.30 -7.80 4.96
C ILE A 227 12.19 -8.64 4.04
N VAL A 228 13.42 -8.19 3.75
CA VAL A 228 14.39 -8.95 2.93
C VAL A 228 14.62 -10.35 3.48
N LYS A 229 14.80 -10.49 4.81
CA LYS A 229 14.98 -11.81 5.45
C LYS A 229 13.75 -12.70 5.25
N THR A 230 12.55 -12.13 5.36
CA THR A 230 11.30 -12.86 5.14
C THR A 230 11.14 -13.28 3.68
N TYR A 231 11.39 -12.38 2.73
CA TYR A 231 11.36 -12.69 1.29
C TYR A 231 12.35 -13.78 0.90
N LYS A 232 13.57 -13.75 1.46
CA LYS A 232 14.57 -14.82 1.24
C LYS A 232 14.10 -16.16 1.82
N SER A 233 13.53 -16.16 3.02
CA SER A 233 13.00 -17.38 3.66
C SER A 233 11.80 -17.96 2.89
N GLN A 234 10.92 -17.12 2.34
CA GLN A 234 9.73 -17.54 1.61
C GLN A 234 9.98 -17.79 0.11
N LYS A 235 11.20 -17.57 -0.40
CA LYS A 235 11.55 -17.68 -1.82
C LYS A 235 11.07 -18.97 -2.47
N TYR A 236 11.40 -20.12 -1.88
CA TYR A 236 11.09 -21.44 -2.44
C TYR A 236 9.58 -21.71 -2.43
N SER A 237 8.91 -21.43 -1.31
CA SER A 237 7.46 -21.57 -1.22
C SER A 237 6.69 -20.67 -2.20
N ALA A 238 7.22 -19.47 -2.49
CA ALA A 238 6.64 -18.58 -3.51
C ALA A 238 6.85 -19.14 -4.92
N LEU A 239 8.06 -19.65 -5.24
CA LEU A 239 8.35 -20.28 -6.53
C LEU A 239 7.47 -21.51 -6.78
N ASP A 240 7.25 -22.34 -5.77
CA ASP A 240 6.41 -23.52 -5.89
C ASP A 240 4.94 -23.13 -6.10
N ALA A 241 4.44 -22.14 -5.35
CA ALA A 241 3.07 -21.65 -5.50
C ALA A 241 2.82 -21.02 -6.87
N TYR A 242 3.77 -20.28 -7.42
CA TYR A 242 3.64 -19.66 -8.74
C TYR A 242 3.83 -20.64 -9.91
N LYS A 243 4.46 -21.80 -9.69
CA LYS A 243 4.53 -22.89 -10.68
C LYS A 243 3.29 -23.78 -10.72
N GLN A 244 2.52 -23.83 -9.63
CA GLN A 244 1.33 -24.67 -9.48
C GLN A 244 0.08 -24.14 -10.23
N THR A 245 0.20 -23.08 -11.05
CA THR A 245 -0.84 -22.73 -12.02
C THR A 245 -0.79 -23.71 -13.20
N ASN A 246 -1.35 -24.90 -12.98
CA ASN A 246 -1.92 -25.79 -13.99
C ASN A 246 -3.25 -26.32 -13.45
#